data_AF-A0A3D2RXM7-F1
#
_entry.id   AF-A0A3D2RXM7-F1
#
_cell.length_a   1.000
_cell.length_b   1.000
_cell.length_c   1.000
_cell.angle_alpha   90.00
_cell.angle_beta   90.00
_cell.angle_gamma   90.00
#
_symmetry.space_group_name_H-M   'P 1'
#
loop_
_entity.id
_entity.type
_entity.pdbx_description
1 polymer ?
#
loop_
_entity_poly.entity_id
_entity_poly.type
_entity_poly.pdbx_seq_one_letter_code
_entity_poly.pdbx_strand_id
1 'polypeptide(L)'
;MPKKSFVLILLCLLTITAYAGVKDGLYLHLPLNEGNGTPKDVSNNKFKTEMSKAAPKWVDGGHAKVKKALEFDGKTNSVKIDME
;
A
#
# COMPACT_ATOMS: atom_id res chain seq x y z
N MET A 1 26.32 26.14 24.89
CA MET A 1 26.12 25.26 23.71
C MET A 1 25.76 26.12 22.51
N PRO A 2 26.49 26.04 21.40
CA PRO A 2 26.42 27.05 20.36
C PRO A 2 25.08 26.95 19.65
N LYS A 3 24.44 28.09 19.37
CA LYS A 3 23.11 28.18 18.72
C LYS A 3 22.97 27.28 17.48
N LYS A 4 24.08 27.03 16.76
CA LYS A 4 24.16 26.12 15.60
C LYS A 4 23.90 24.65 15.95
N SER A 5 24.41 24.16 17.09
CA SER A 5 24.15 22.79 17.57
C SER A 5 22.71 22.62 18.02
N PHE A 6 22.09 23.67 18.60
CA PHE A 6 20.69 23.62 18.99
C PHE A 6 19.75 23.53 17.77
N VAL A 7 20.03 24.30 16.71
CA VAL A 7 19.28 24.23 15.45
C VAL A 7 19.43 22.87 14.77
N LEU A 8 20.62 22.28 14.78
CA LEU A 8 20.85 20.97 14.16
C LEU A 8 20.12 19.85 14.91
N ILE A 9 20.13 19.89 16.25
CA ILE A 9 19.39 18.94 17.09
C ILE A 9 17.88 19.10 16.85
N LEU A 10 17.37 20.33 16.82
CA LEU A 10 15.95 20.59 16.55
C LEU A 10 15.53 20.09 15.15
N LEU A 11 16.38 20.27 14.13
CA LEU A 11 16.11 19.80 12.77
C LEU A 11 16.09 18.26 12.69
N CYS A 12 16.99 17.57 13.40
CA CYS A 12 16.98 16.10 13.50
C CYS A 12 15.77 15.57 14.27
N LEU A 13 15.26 16.27 15.30
CA LEU A 13 14.04 15.85 15.99
C LEU A 13 12.78 16.02 15.11
N LEU A 14 12.73 17.07 14.29
CA LEU A 14 11.61 17.33 13.37
C LEU A 14 11.51 16.29 12.23
N THR A 15 12.62 15.70 11.79
CA THR A 15 12.57 14.64 10.77
C THR A 15 12.11 13.29 11.32
N ILE A 16 12.31 13.03 12.62
CA ILE A 16 11.88 11.77 13.26
C ILE A 16 10.36 11.72 13.43
N THR A 17 9.70 12.85 13.72
CA THR A 17 8.22 12.88 13.87
C THR A 17 7.48 12.71 12.54
N ALA A 18 8.06 13.14 11.42
CA ALA A 18 7.49 12.94 10.09
C ALA A 18 7.45 11.47 9.65
N TYR A 19 8.38 10.63 10.15
CA TYR A 19 8.43 9.20 9.85
C TYR A 19 7.42 8.37 10.67
N ALA A 20 7.05 8.85 11.87
CA ALA A 20 6.11 8.16 12.75
C ALA A 20 4.66 8.17 12.25
N GLY A 21 4.27 9.17 11.44
CA GLY A 21 2.91 9.27 10.86
C GLY A 21 2.56 8.17 9.85
N VAL A 22 3.53 7.38 9.39
CA VAL A 22 3.31 6.21 8.52
C VAL A 22 3.10 4.94 9.33
N LYS A 23 3.56 4.90 10.59
CA LYS A 23 3.57 3.69 11.42
C LYS A 23 2.18 3.33 11.95
N ASP A 24 1.32 4.33 12.16
CA ASP A 24 -0.08 4.17 12.56
C ASP A 24 -1.07 4.38 11.39
N GLY A 25 -0.59 4.66 10.17
CA GLY A 25 -1.42 5.13 9.04
C GLY A 25 -1.75 4.10 7.96
N LEU A 26 -0.96 3.02 7.83
CA LEU A 26 -1.17 2.02 6.78
C LEU A 26 -2.12 0.90 7.25
N TYR A 27 -3.40 1.08 6.97
CA TYR A 27 -4.45 0.14 7.39
C TYR A 27 -4.51 -1.14 6.53
N LEU A 28 -4.16 -1.05 5.24
CA LEU A 28 -4.20 -2.17 4.31
C LEU A 28 -3.08 -2.01 3.28
N HIS A 29 -2.36 -3.10 3.01
CA HIS A 29 -1.38 -3.11 1.93
C HIS A 29 -1.48 -4.41 1.14
N LEU A 30 -1.99 -4.31 -0.09
CA LEU A 30 -2.13 -5.41 -1.03
C LEU A 30 -1.09 -5.26 -2.15
N PRO A 31 0.04 -5.99 -2.11
CA PRO A 31 1.05 -5.94 -3.15
C PRO A 31 0.58 -6.75 -4.36
N LEU A 32 -0.19 -6.10 -5.23
CA LEU A 32 -0.57 -6.61 -6.54
C LEU A 32 0.40 -6.06 -7.58
N ASN A 33 1.51 -6.78 -7.78
CA ASN A 33 2.56 -6.36 -8.71
C ASN A 33 2.02 -6.36 -10.14
N GLU A 34 2.32 -5.34 -10.94
CA GLU A 34 1.80 -5.22 -12.30
C GLU A 34 1.94 -6.50 -13.15
N GLY A 35 0.83 -7.23 -13.34
CA GLY A 35 0.83 -8.49 -14.10
C GLY A 35 1.01 -9.77 -13.27
N ASN A 36 1.16 -9.68 -11.94
CA ASN A 36 1.38 -10.84 -11.07
C ASN A 36 0.91 -10.61 -9.62
N GLY A 37 0.82 -11.69 -8.85
CA GLY A 37 0.53 -11.66 -7.42
C GLY A 37 -0.92 -11.99 -7.10
N THR A 38 -1.11 -12.44 -5.87
CA THR A 38 -2.41 -12.73 -5.27
C THR A 38 -2.67 -11.73 -4.15
N PRO A 39 -3.94 -11.39 -3.87
CA PRO A 39 -4.27 -10.51 -2.76
C PRO A 39 -3.78 -11.14 -1.47
N LYS A 40 -2.90 -10.43 -0.78
CA LYS A 40 -2.40 -10.78 0.55
C LYS A 40 -2.12 -9.49 1.30
N ASP A 41 -2.77 -9.29 2.44
CA ASP A 41 -2.45 -8.13 3.26
C ASP A 41 -1.08 -8.30 3.93
N VAL A 42 -0.15 -7.41 3.59
CA VAL A 42 1.18 -7.35 4.21
C VAL A 42 1.28 -6.24 5.25
N SER A 43 0.20 -5.50 5.53
CA SER A 43 0.10 -4.53 6.62
C SER A 43 0.24 -5.19 8.01
N ASN A 44 0.17 -4.40 9.07
CA ASN A 44 0.17 -4.94 10.44
C ASN A 44 -1.16 -5.63 10.80
N ASN A 45 -2.25 -5.34 10.09
CA ASN A 45 -3.56 -5.91 10.38
C ASN A 45 -3.72 -7.34 9.87
N LYS A 46 -2.96 -7.72 8.83
CA LYS A 46 -2.93 -9.09 8.28
C LYS A 46 -4.33 -9.62 7.94
N PHE A 47 -5.18 -8.76 7.38
CA PHE A 47 -6.54 -9.14 7.02
C PHE A 47 -6.54 -10.36 6.10
N LYS A 48 -7.52 -11.23 6.30
CA LYS A 48 -7.73 -12.35 5.40
C LYS A 48 -8.21 -11.81 4.06
N THR A 49 -7.64 -12.33 3.00
CA THR A 49 -7.93 -11.87 1.63
C THR A 49 -8.27 -13.06 0.76
N GLU A 50 -9.26 -12.86 -0.11
CA GLU A 50 -9.70 -13.89 -1.05
C GLU A 50 -9.90 -13.29 -2.44
N MET A 51 -9.54 -14.05 -3.47
CA MET A 51 -9.85 -13.72 -4.86
C MET A 51 -10.90 -14.71 -5.38
N SER A 52 -11.86 -14.22 -6.14
CA SER A 52 -12.84 -15.07 -6.83
C SER A 52 -12.14 -16.12 -7.72
N LYS A 53 -12.79 -17.28 -7.89
CA LYS A 53 -12.30 -18.32 -8.81
C LYS A 53 -12.13 -17.79 -10.24
N ALA A 54 -13.08 -16.98 -10.69
CA ALA A 54 -12.92 -16.16 -11.89
C ALA A 54 -12.05 -14.95 -11.53
N ALA A 55 -10.74 -15.08 -11.73
CA ALA A 55 -9.81 -14.01 -11.38
C ALA A 55 -9.96 -12.80 -12.33
N PRO A 56 -9.84 -11.56 -11.81
CA PRO A 56 -9.71 -10.37 -12.65
C PRO A 56 -8.45 -10.43 -13.52
N LYS A 57 -8.48 -9.73 -14.65
CA LYS A 57 -7.43 -9.80 -15.67
C LYS A 57 -6.51 -8.59 -15.62
N TRP A 58 -5.24 -8.80 -15.92
CA TRP A 58 -4.27 -7.72 -16.08
C TRP A 58 -4.39 -7.11 -17.47
N VAL A 59 -4.73 -5.82 -17.53
CA VAL A 59 -4.83 -5.04 -18.77
C VAL A 59 -3.80 -3.92 -18.78
N ASP A 60 -3.65 -3.24 -19.92
CA ASP A 60 -2.84 -2.02 -19.97
C ASP A 60 -3.47 -0.94 -19.07
N GLY A 61 -2.68 -0.36 -18.17
CA GLY A 61 -3.12 0.67 -17.24
C GLY A 61 -3.21 2.06 -17.85
N GLY A 62 -2.66 2.28 -19.05
CA GLY A 62 -2.72 3.57 -19.75
C GLY A 62 -1.95 4.70 -19.05
N HIS A 63 -1.07 4.38 -18.10
CA HIS A 63 -0.29 5.36 -17.33
C HIS A 63 1.21 5.21 -17.57
N ALA A 64 1.93 6.32 -17.73
CA ALA A 64 3.35 6.30 -18.10
C ALA A 64 4.26 5.55 -17.11
N LYS A 65 3.86 5.46 -15.84
CA LYS A 65 4.63 4.77 -14.78
C LYS A 65 4.00 3.47 -14.31
N VAL A 66 2.71 3.25 -14.61
CA VAL A 66 1.95 2.08 -14.15
C VAL A 66 1.48 1.34 -15.38
N LYS A 67 2.16 0.24 -15.72
CA LYS A 67 2.00 -0.41 -17.03
C LYS A 67 0.82 -1.37 -17.07
N LYS A 68 0.43 -1.94 -15.93
CA LYS A 68 -0.71 -2.87 -15.85
C LYS A 68 -1.67 -2.47 -14.75
N ALA A 69 -2.96 -2.66 -15.03
CA ALA A 69 -4.04 -2.52 -14.06
C ALA A 69 -4.85 -3.81 -14.00
N LEU A 70 -5.44 -4.07 -12.83
CA LEU A 70 -6.31 -5.24 -12.63
C LEU A 70 -7.76 -4.85 -12.96
N GLU A 71 -8.30 -5.40 -14.06
CA GLU A 71 -9.65 -5.10 -14.52
C GLU A 71 -10.67 -6.11 -13.98
N PHE A 72 -11.76 -5.56 -13.43
CA PHE A 72 -12.91 -6.29 -12.92
C PHE A 72 -14.07 -6.15 -13.90
N ASP A 73 -14.81 -7.24 -14.11
CA ASP A 73 -15.98 -7.28 -14.99
C ASP A 73 -17.27 -6.75 -14.34
N GLY A 74 -17.21 -6.48 -13.02
CA GLY A 74 -18.34 -6.05 -12.22
C GLY A 74 -19.41 -7.13 -11.97
N LYS A 75 -19.13 -8.41 -12.28
CA LYS A 75 -20.11 -9.50 -12.20
C LYS A 75 -19.56 -10.73 -11.53
N THR A 76 -18.52 -11.36 -12.10
CA THR A 76 -18.01 -12.64 -11.61
C THR A 76 -16.71 -12.53 -10.84
N ASN A 77 -16.05 -11.36 -10.89
CA ASN A 77 -14.70 -11.19 -10.41
C ASN A 77 -14.66 -10.27 -9.19
N SER A 78 -13.91 -10.64 -8.15
CA SER A 78 -13.78 -9.85 -6.91
C SER A 78 -12.46 -10.12 -6.19
N VAL A 79 -11.97 -9.11 -5.46
CA VAL A 79 -11.01 -9.26 -4.37
C VAL A 79 -11.73 -8.86 -3.09
N LYS A 80 -11.76 -9.76 -2.10
CA LYS A 80 -12.38 -9.54 -0.80
C LYS A 80 -11.31 -9.39 0.26
N ILE A 81 -11.56 -8.48 1.19
CA ILE A 81 -10.74 -8.26 2.38
C ILE A 81 -11.70 -8.40 3.56
N ASP A 82 -11.48 -9.42 4.37
CA ASP A 82 -12.29 -9.66 5.56
C ASP A 82 -11.70 -8.81 6.70
N MET A 83 -12.33 -7.66 6.91
CA MET A 83 -12.05 -6.74 8.02
C MET A 83 -13.10 -7.03 9.09
N GLU A 84 -12.78 -7.93 10.02
CA GLU A 84 -13.62 -8.18 11.21
C GLU A 84 -13.75 -6.92 12.09
#